data_AF-E1ZCA9-F1
#
_entry.id   AF-E1ZCA9-F1
#
_cell.length_a   1.000
_cell.length_b   1.000
_cell.length_c   1.000
_cell.angle_alpha   90.00
_cell.angle_beta   90.00
_cell.angle_gamma   90.00
#
_symmetry.space_group_name_H-M   'P 1'
#
loop_
_entity.id
_entity.type
_entity.pdbx_description
1 polymer ?
#
loop_
_entity_poly.entity_id
_entity_poly.type
_entity_poly.pdbx_seq_one_letter_code
_entity_poly.pdbx_strand_id
1 'polypeptide(L)'
;MAPASTTSASCPCGGGGGAAAPARSSDGDCAAAAKEESRVNALGQQLRDWIEDAGGYVHPALQLSMATPYGRGVVAVEAVVPEQRQPLIAVPERLLLTTEVAAQQLGPLLLRQLQPPAPPGAWWPLGLRRQQQQHRQQISQADPTLLLALLLASERAKASASPWWPYIAALPEDIPCGWALSQKQLAAELAALGSMASDWAPQVRAAAAAVDRQAASAVATWGKELSVSAADVRFTTSAGEACAAVHSRSKGALQALPRGTEFCVSYVAGTSPLNMLLNFGFVPHEHRR
;
A
#
# COMPACT_ATOMS: atom_id res chain seq x y z
N MET A 1 7.12 41.22 -46.04
CA MET A 1 8.12 41.37 -44.95
C MET A 1 7.86 42.72 -44.28
N ALA A 2 7.26 42.69 -43.09
CA ALA A 2 7.04 43.83 -42.22
C ALA A 2 7.36 43.36 -40.79
N PRO A 3 8.14 44.09 -39.99
CA PRO A 3 8.49 43.64 -38.65
C PRO A 3 7.37 43.98 -37.65
N ALA A 4 7.01 43.01 -36.82
CA ALA A 4 6.09 43.17 -35.71
C ALA A 4 6.82 43.77 -34.50
N SER A 5 6.28 44.88 -34.01
CA SER A 5 6.73 45.59 -32.82
C SER A 5 6.46 44.78 -31.55
N THR A 6 7.48 44.62 -30.71
CA THR A 6 7.40 43.95 -29.41
C THR A 6 7.09 45.00 -28.34
N THR A 7 5.91 44.92 -27.73
CA THR A 7 5.52 45.81 -26.62
C THR A 7 5.98 45.18 -25.31
N SER A 8 6.94 45.84 -24.66
CA SER A 8 7.42 45.54 -23.30
C SER A 8 6.38 46.02 -22.28
N ALA A 9 5.90 45.12 -21.42
CA ALA A 9 5.04 45.44 -20.30
C ALA A 9 5.89 45.53 -19.02
N SER A 10 6.02 46.75 -18.48
CA SER A 10 6.61 47.03 -17.18
C SER A 10 5.61 46.73 -16.06
N CYS A 11 5.99 45.87 -15.11
CA CYS A 11 5.25 45.69 -13.86
C CYS A 11 5.72 46.71 -12.81
N PRO A 12 4.82 47.39 -12.09
CA PRO A 12 5.18 48.25 -10.96
C PRO A 12 5.36 47.42 -9.69
N CYS A 13 6.56 47.45 -9.12
CA CYS A 13 6.86 46.91 -7.80
C CYS A 13 6.30 47.85 -6.71
N GLY A 14 5.16 47.50 -6.14
CA GLY A 14 4.64 48.11 -4.91
C GLY A 14 5.26 47.47 -3.67
N GLY A 15 5.94 48.27 -2.85
CA GLY A 15 6.51 47.86 -1.57
C GLY A 15 5.49 47.82 -0.44
N GLY A 16 5.71 46.95 0.55
CA GLY A 16 4.93 46.91 1.78
C GLY A 16 5.37 45.81 2.77
N GLY A 17 6.26 46.17 3.71
CA GLY A 17 6.29 45.66 5.09
C GLY A 17 6.44 44.15 5.33
N GLY A 18 7.61 43.58 5.05
CA GLY A 18 7.96 42.23 5.49
C GLY A 18 8.41 42.19 6.96
N ALA A 19 7.56 41.68 7.84
CA ALA A 19 7.99 41.19 9.14
C ALA A 19 8.95 40.01 8.92
N ALA A 20 10.19 40.15 9.39
CA ALA A 20 11.23 39.13 9.28
C ALA A 20 10.78 37.85 10.01
N ALA A 21 10.29 36.88 9.26
CA ALA A 21 10.11 35.53 9.74
C ALA A 21 11.49 34.96 10.10
N PRO A 22 11.64 34.27 11.26
CA PRO A 22 12.91 33.67 11.62
C PRO A 22 13.27 32.61 10.58
N ALA A 23 14.38 32.81 9.87
CA ALA A 23 15.03 31.82 9.02
C ALA A 23 15.44 30.62 9.89
N ARG A 24 14.53 29.64 10.03
CA ARG A 24 14.77 28.40 10.75
C ARG A 24 15.34 27.37 9.78
N SER A 25 16.57 26.96 10.07
CA SER A 25 17.34 25.80 9.57
C SER A 25 16.74 25.00 8.39
N SER A 26 16.95 25.45 7.17
CA SER A 26 16.68 24.69 5.93
C SER A 26 17.67 23.54 5.69
N ASP A 27 18.88 23.64 6.23
CA ASP A 27 19.98 22.74 5.87
C ASP A 27 19.82 21.33 6.45
N GLY A 28 19.13 21.19 7.59
CA GLY A 28 18.89 19.89 8.23
C GLY A 28 17.87 19.03 7.47
N ASP A 29 16.82 19.66 6.93
CA ASP A 29 15.73 18.97 6.25
C ASP A 29 16.16 18.42 4.89
N CYS A 30 17.03 19.15 4.16
CA CYS A 30 17.58 18.70 2.88
C CYS A 30 18.44 17.43 3.02
N ALA A 31 19.28 17.36 4.05
CA ALA A 31 20.14 16.21 4.28
C ALA A 31 19.34 14.95 4.67
N ALA A 32 18.30 15.11 5.50
CA ALA A 32 17.41 14.01 5.88
C ALA A 32 16.62 13.48 4.67
N ALA A 33 16.07 14.36 3.84
CA ALA A 33 15.36 13.99 2.62
C ALA A 33 16.25 13.23 1.63
N ALA A 34 17.49 13.70 1.40
CA ALA A 34 18.43 13.03 0.52
C ALA A 34 18.83 11.62 1.03
N LYS A 35 18.97 11.45 2.34
CA LYS A 35 19.25 10.15 2.95
C LYS A 35 18.08 9.18 2.77
N GLU A 36 16.86 9.66 2.95
CA GLU A 36 15.65 8.85 2.78
C GLU A 36 15.43 8.46 1.31
N GLU A 37 15.63 9.39 0.37
CA GLU A 37 15.60 9.10 -1.07
C GLU A 37 16.61 8.02 -1.45
N SER A 38 17.85 8.12 -0.93
CA SER A 38 18.88 7.09 -1.15
C SER A 38 18.47 5.72 -0.61
N ARG A 39 17.84 5.67 0.57
CA ARG A 39 17.30 4.44 1.15
C ARG A 39 16.21 3.83 0.27
N VAL A 40 15.27 4.64 -0.20
CA VAL A 40 14.16 4.19 -1.05
C VAL A 40 14.66 3.71 -2.42
N ASN A 41 15.65 4.39 -2.99
CA ASN A 41 16.32 3.95 -4.21
C ASN A 41 16.97 2.57 -4.05
N ALA A 42 17.64 2.32 -2.92
CA ALA A 42 18.25 1.03 -2.62
C ALA A 42 17.20 -0.08 -2.47
N LEU A 43 16.08 0.19 -1.80
CA LEU A 43 14.95 -0.74 -1.71
C LEU A 43 14.34 -1.03 -3.09
N GLY A 44 14.23 0.00 -3.95
CA GLY A 44 13.76 -0.14 -5.32
C GLY A 44 14.64 -1.04 -6.16
N GLN A 45 15.97 -0.94 -6.01
CA GLN A 45 16.91 -1.84 -6.67
C GLN A 45 16.76 -3.27 -6.14
N GLN A 46 16.68 -3.48 -4.83
CA GLN A 46 16.49 -4.79 -4.24
C GLN A 46 15.20 -5.47 -4.73
N LEU A 47 14.11 -4.70 -4.85
CA LEU A 47 12.84 -5.17 -5.40
C LEU A 47 12.96 -5.58 -6.87
N ARG A 48 13.66 -4.76 -7.68
CA ARG A 48 13.92 -5.06 -9.09
C ARG A 48 14.68 -6.37 -9.22
N ASP A 49 15.80 -6.51 -8.51
CA ASP A 49 16.65 -7.71 -8.56
C ASP A 49 15.83 -8.95 -8.18
N TRP A 50 15.02 -8.86 -7.12
CA TRP A 50 14.14 -9.95 -6.68
C TRP A 50 13.08 -10.34 -7.72
N ILE A 51 12.49 -9.36 -8.43
CA ILE A 51 11.54 -9.61 -9.52
C ILE A 51 12.24 -10.25 -10.72
N GLU A 52 13.40 -9.74 -11.12
CA GLU A 52 14.18 -10.20 -12.27
C GLU A 52 14.76 -11.60 -12.04
N ASP A 53 15.24 -11.91 -10.84
CA ASP A 53 15.67 -13.25 -10.41
C ASP A 53 14.52 -14.27 -10.48
N ALA A 54 13.28 -13.81 -10.32
CA ALA A 54 12.09 -14.62 -10.52
C ALA A 54 11.65 -14.70 -12.00
N GLY A 55 12.43 -14.20 -12.95
CA GLY A 55 12.04 -14.16 -14.36
C GLY A 55 10.92 -13.15 -14.66
N GLY A 56 10.75 -12.17 -13.78
CA GLY A 56 9.93 -10.99 -14.02
C GLY A 56 10.68 -9.95 -14.86
N TYR A 57 10.09 -8.76 -14.97
CA TYR A 57 10.68 -7.64 -15.69
C TYR A 57 10.29 -6.33 -15.02
N VAL A 58 11.23 -5.40 -14.89
CA VAL A 58 10.98 -4.01 -14.51
C VAL A 58 11.70 -3.13 -15.53
N HIS A 59 11.01 -2.17 -16.13
CA HIS A 59 11.63 -1.29 -17.12
C HIS A 59 12.79 -0.50 -16.47
N PRO A 60 14.00 -0.43 -17.08
CA PRO A 60 15.20 0.14 -16.43
C PRO A 60 15.06 1.62 -16.08
N ALA A 61 14.26 2.37 -16.84
CA ALA A 61 13.96 3.77 -16.54
C ALA A 61 12.99 3.98 -15.36
N LEU A 62 12.57 2.94 -14.64
CA LEU A 62 11.71 3.08 -13.46
C LEU A 62 12.52 2.97 -12.17
N GLN A 63 12.22 3.87 -11.23
CA GLN A 63 12.84 3.90 -9.91
C GLN A 63 11.78 4.18 -8.84
N LEU A 64 11.95 3.61 -7.64
CA LEU A 64 11.18 4.05 -6.46
C LEU A 64 11.72 5.39 -5.99
N SER A 65 10.85 6.35 -5.67
CA SER A 65 11.25 7.68 -5.19
C SER A 65 10.29 8.18 -4.11
N MET A 66 10.80 9.00 -3.20
CA MET A 66 9.99 9.79 -2.25
C MET A 66 9.59 11.15 -2.80
N ALA A 67 10.10 11.55 -3.97
CA ALA A 67 9.80 12.81 -4.61
C ALA A 67 8.43 12.82 -5.31
N THR A 68 7.42 12.18 -4.70
CA THR A 68 6.03 12.20 -5.18
C THR A 68 5.13 12.94 -4.18
N PRO A 69 4.07 13.63 -4.61
CA PRO A 69 3.10 14.29 -3.75
C PRO A 69 2.44 13.38 -2.70
N TYR A 70 2.47 12.07 -2.92
CA TYR A 70 1.79 11.06 -2.10
C TYR A 70 2.77 10.15 -1.35
N GLY A 71 4.05 10.55 -1.24
CA GLY A 71 5.09 9.81 -0.52
C GLY A 71 5.92 8.91 -1.45
N ARG A 72 6.02 7.63 -1.12
CA ARG A 72 6.78 6.65 -1.92
C ARG A 72 5.99 6.29 -3.16
N GLY A 73 6.59 6.45 -4.34
CA GLY A 73 6.00 6.06 -5.62
C GLY A 73 7.03 5.56 -6.62
N VAL A 74 6.58 5.22 -7.83
CA VAL A 74 7.46 4.85 -8.95
C VAL A 74 7.54 6.05 -9.89
N VAL A 75 8.75 6.45 -10.27
CA VAL A 75 9.00 7.56 -11.21
C VAL A 75 9.80 7.06 -12.42
N ALA A 76 9.59 7.70 -13.56
CA ALA A 76 10.43 7.50 -14.74
C ALA A 76 11.70 8.37 -14.65
N VAL A 77 12.88 7.78 -14.45
CA VAL A 77 14.16 8.53 -14.41
C VAL A 77 14.64 8.95 -15.80
N GLU A 78 14.12 8.29 -16.82
CA GLU A 78 14.34 8.58 -18.24
C GLU A 78 13.01 8.52 -18.98
N ALA A 79 12.96 9.06 -20.20
CA ALA A 79 11.75 8.98 -21.01
C ALA A 79 11.51 7.52 -21.45
N VAL A 80 10.31 7.00 -21.18
CA VAL A 80 9.90 5.67 -21.63
C VAL A 80 9.08 5.79 -22.90
N VAL A 81 9.58 5.21 -23.98
CA VAL A 81 8.84 5.06 -25.23
C VAL A 81 8.10 3.73 -25.17
N PRO A 82 6.75 3.72 -25.24
CA PRO A 82 5.99 2.48 -25.15
C PRO A 82 6.23 1.66 -26.41
N GLU A 83 7.01 0.59 -26.29
CA GLU A 83 7.04 -0.45 -27.30
C GLU A 83 5.73 -1.24 -27.23
N GLN A 84 5.16 -1.59 -28.39
CA GLN A 84 3.76 -2.02 -28.52
C GLN A 84 3.38 -3.30 -27.72
N ARG A 85 4.34 -3.98 -27.07
CA ARG A 85 4.11 -5.27 -26.41
C ARG A 85 4.83 -5.49 -25.08
N GLN A 86 5.77 -4.63 -24.67
CA GLN A 86 6.49 -4.88 -23.43
C GLN A 86 5.80 -4.14 -22.26
N PRO A 87 5.40 -4.85 -21.19
CA PRO A 87 4.88 -4.21 -20.00
C PRO A 87 5.98 -3.40 -19.33
N LEU A 88 5.61 -2.36 -18.60
CA LEU A 88 6.57 -1.58 -17.80
C LEU A 88 7.06 -2.38 -16.60
N ILE A 89 6.18 -3.21 -16.04
CA ILE A 89 6.45 -4.12 -14.94
C ILE A 89 5.68 -5.41 -15.19
N ALA A 90 6.38 -6.54 -15.16
CA ALA A 90 5.82 -7.89 -15.15
C ALA A 90 6.28 -8.63 -13.89
N VAL A 91 5.34 -8.95 -13.00
CA VAL A 91 5.61 -9.68 -11.76
C VAL A 91 5.15 -11.12 -11.92
N PRO A 92 6.03 -12.13 -11.75
CA PRO A 92 5.65 -13.54 -11.78
C PRO A 92 4.65 -13.87 -10.67
N GLU A 93 3.64 -14.70 -10.97
CA GLU A 93 2.58 -15.06 -10.01
C GLU A 93 3.11 -15.61 -8.68
N ARG A 94 4.22 -16.34 -8.70
CA ARG A 94 4.84 -16.91 -7.49
C ARG A 94 5.38 -15.88 -6.50
N LEU A 95 5.54 -14.62 -6.92
CA LEU A 95 5.93 -13.52 -6.04
C LEU A 95 4.72 -12.83 -5.38
N LEU A 96 3.50 -13.15 -5.81
CA LEU A 96 2.30 -12.53 -5.28
C LEU A 96 1.96 -13.10 -3.90
N LEU A 97 1.60 -12.20 -2.98
CA LEU A 97 0.94 -12.52 -1.72
C LEU A 97 -0.57 -12.51 -1.97
N THR A 98 -1.15 -13.69 -2.16
CA THR A 98 -2.58 -13.84 -2.44
C THR A 98 -3.32 -14.56 -1.31
N THR A 99 -4.65 -14.46 -1.35
CA THR A 99 -5.56 -15.16 -0.44
C THR A 99 -5.43 -16.67 -0.55
N GLU A 100 -5.13 -17.19 -1.75
CA GLU A 100 -4.88 -18.61 -2.00
C GLU A 100 -3.58 -19.06 -1.34
N VAL A 101 -2.50 -18.27 -1.48
CA VAL A 101 -1.22 -18.55 -0.81
C VAL A 101 -1.41 -18.52 0.70
N ALA A 102 -2.15 -17.54 1.23
CA ALA A 102 -2.48 -17.46 2.65
C ALA A 102 -3.26 -18.67 3.14
N ALA A 103 -4.31 -19.08 2.43
CA ALA A 103 -5.09 -20.26 2.77
C ALA A 103 -4.24 -21.55 2.72
N GLN A 104 -3.32 -21.67 1.75
CA GLN A 104 -2.44 -22.83 1.64
C GLN A 104 -1.42 -22.90 2.78
N GLN A 105 -0.79 -21.77 3.14
CA GLN A 105 0.25 -21.74 4.17
C GLN A 105 -0.32 -21.77 5.59
N LEU A 106 -1.34 -20.96 5.86
CA LEU A 106 -1.93 -20.86 7.19
C LEU A 106 -2.91 -22.00 7.45
N GLY A 107 -3.58 -22.51 6.42
CA GLY A 107 -4.64 -23.52 6.55
C GLY A 107 -4.29 -24.67 7.50
N PRO A 108 -3.17 -25.40 7.31
CA PRO A 108 -2.78 -26.48 8.21
C PRO A 108 -2.58 -26.06 9.68
N LEU A 109 -2.08 -24.85 9.93
CA LEU A 109 -1.91 -24.30 11.28
C LEU A 109 -3.25 -23.95 11.91
N LEU A 110 -4.13 -23.29 11.15
CA LEU A 110 -5.49 -22.95 11.57
C LEU A 110 -6.31 -24.21 11.86
N LEU A 111 -6.15 -25.26 11.04
CA LEU A 111 -6.80 -26.55 11.22
C LEU A 111 -6.38 -27.25 12.53
N ARG A 112 -5.13 -27.09 12.98
CA ARG A 112 -4.65 -27.70 14.23
C ARG A 112 -5.26 -27.04 15.46
N GLN A 113 -5.43 -25.72 15.43
CA GLN A 113 -6.05 -24.96 16.51
C GLN A 113 -7.54 -25.27 16.68
N LEU A 114 -8.24 -25.46 15.57
CA LEU A 114 -9.66 -25.77 15.58
C LEU A 114 -9.96 -27.24 15.91
N GLN A 115 -8.95 -28.10 16.01
CA GLN A 115 -9.16 -29.49 16.45
C GLN A 115 -9.46 -29.50 17.95
N PRO A 116 -10.69 -29.82 18.38
CA PRO A 116 -10.93 -30.18 19.76
C PRO A 116 -10.00 -31.34 20.15
N PRO A 117 -9.58 -31.44 21.41
CA PRO A 117 -8.85 -32.61 21.89
C PRO A 117 -9.64 -33.86 21.52
N ALA A 118 -8.97 -34.83 20.88
CA ALA A 118 -9.63 -36.05 20.43
C ALA A 118 -10.33 -36.69 21.64
N PRO A 119 -11.65 -36.93 21.59
CA PRO A 119 -12.33 -37.57 22.69
C PRO A 119 -11.70 -38.95 22.91
N PRO A 120 -11.44 -39.34 24.17
CA PRO A 120 -10.85 -40.64 24.45
C PRO A 120 -11.76 -41.73 23.85
N GLY A 121 -11.21 -42.51 22.92
CA GLY A 121 -11.93 -43.59 22.22
C GLY A 121 -12.44 -43.29 20.80
N ALA A 122 -12.13 -42.14 20.19
CA ALA A 122 -12.48 -41.87 18.79
C ALA A 122 -11.41 -42.39 17.80
N TRP A 123 -11.41 -43.69 17.56
CA TRP A 123 -10.49 -44.38 16.63
C TRP A 123 -11.02 -44.49 15.20
N TRP A 124 -12.19 -43.92 14.90
CA TRP A 124 -12.88 -44.14 13.61
C TRP A 124 -12.42 -43.16 12.51
N PRO A 125 -11.88 -43.65 11.37
CA PRO A 125 -11.38 -42.81 10.28
C PRO A 125 -12.46 -41.99 9.55
N LEU A 126 -13.74 -42.33 9.72
CA LEU A 126 -14.87 -41.61 9.11
C LEU A 126 -15.14 -40.25 9.79
N GLY A 127 -14.92 -40.14 11.11
CA GLY A 127 -15.08 -38.89 11.84
C GLY A 127 -14.05 -37.83 11.42
N LEU A 128 -12.80 -38.27 11.22
CA LEU A 128 -11.68 -37.42 10.77
C LEU A 128 -11.93 -36.79 9.40
N ARG A 129 -12.50 -37.53 8.44
CA ARG A 129 -12.83 -36.97 7.11
C ARG A 129 -13.92 -35.91 7.20
N ARG A 130 -15.00 -36.17 7.95
CA ARG A 130 -16.10 -35.21 8.11
C ARG A 130 -15.63 -33.93 8.81
N GLN A 131 -14.79 -34.10 9.84
CA GLN A 131 -14.18 -32.99 10.57
C GLN A 131 -13.22 -32.17 9.70
N GLN A 132 -12.34 -32.82 8.92
CA GLN A 132 -11.49 -32.11 7.95
C GLN A 132 -12.30 -31.33 6.91
N GLN A 133 -13.42 -31.89 6.44
CA GLN A 133 -14.28 -31.22 5.46
C GLN A 133 -15.01 -30.01 6.08
N GLN A 134 -15.54 -30.15 7.31
CA GLN A 134 -16.13 -29.03 8.05
C GLN A 134 -15.11 -27.93 8.33
N HIS A 135 -13.88 -28.28 8.70
CA HIS A 135 -12.86 -27.27 8.94
C HIS A 135 -12.36 -26.60 7.65
N ARG A 136 -12.30 -27.33 6.53
CA ARG A 136 -12.07 -26.70 5.22
C ARG A 136 -13.16 -25.69 4.90
N GLN A 137 -14.42 -26.01 5.18
CA GLN A 137 -15.53 -25.07 5.04
C GLN A 137 -15.37 -23.86 5.98
N GLN A 138 -14.93 -24.04 7.22
CA GLN A 138 -14.68 -22.94 8.15
C GLN A 138 -13.52 -22.04 7.71
N ILE A 139 -12.44 -22.60 7.17
CA ILE A 139 -11.34 -21.79 6.59
C ILE A 139 -11.83 -21.08 5.33
N SER A 140 -12.64 -21.72 4.50
CA SER A 140 -13.30 -21.05 3.37
C SER A 140 -14.31 -19.98 3.80
N GLN A 141 -14.80 -20.02 5.03
CA GLN A 141 -15.63 -18.97 5.64
C GLN A 141 -14.80 -17.90 6.34
N ALA A 142 -13.50 -18.13 6.60
CA ALA A 142 -12.64 -17.11 7.14
C ALA A 142 -12.55 -15.96 6.12
N ASP A 143 -12.61 -14.73 6.62
CA ASP A 143 -12.47 -13.54 5.81
C ASP A 143 -11.14 -13.64 5.02
N PRO A 144 -11.17 -13.69 3.68
CA PRO A 144 -9.97 -13.85 2.87
C PRO A 144 -8.97 -12.71 3.10
N THR A 145 -9.47 -11.51 3.39
CA THR A 145 -8.65 -10.33 3.74
C THR A 145 -7.90 -10.57 5.04
N LEU A 146 -8.56 -11.18 6.03
CA LEU A 146 -7.93 -11.53 7.30
C LEU A 146 -6.84 -12.59 7.13
N LEU A 147 -7.08 -13.59 6.27
CA LEU A 147 -6.06 -14.60 5.97
C LEU A 147 -4.82 -13.97 5.34
N LEU A 148 -5.02 -13.08 4.35
CA LEU A 148 -3.92 -12.36 3.73
C LEU A 148 -3.18 -11.46 4.75
N ALA A 149 -3.92 -10.77 5.61
CA ALA A 149 -3.37 -9.96 6.68
C ALA A 149 -2.48 -10.78 7.62
N LEU A 150 -2.98 -11.93 8.10
CA LEU A 150 -2.23 -12.85 8.95
C LEU A 150 -0.99 -13.40 8.24
N LEU A 151 -1.07 -13.71 6.94
CA LEU A 151 0.08 -14.18 6.18
C LEU A 151 1.15 -13.09 6.13
N LEU A 152 0.78 -11.88 5.70
CA LEU A 152 1.71 -10.75 5.61
C LEU A 152 2.33 -10.42 6.98
N ALA A 153 1.56 -10.45 8.06
CA ALA A 153 2.05 -10.22 9.42
C ALA A 153 3.06 -11.29 9.83
N SER A 154 2.76 -12.57 9.55
CA SER A 154 3.67 -13.68 9.86
C SER A 154 4.96 -13.65 9.03
N GLU A 155 4.88 -13.23 7.77
CA GLU A 155 6.05 -13.07 6.90
C GLU A 155 6.89 -11.86 7.32
N ARG A 156 6.26 -10.77 7.74
CA ARG A 156 6.95 -9.59 8.27
C ARG A 156 7.72 -9.90 9.55
N ALA A 157 7.15 -10.73 10.44
CA ALA A 157 7.83 -11.18 11.65
C ALA A 157 9.10 -12.01 11.38
N LYS A 158 9.22 -12.63 10.20
CA LYS A 158 10.43 -13.38 9.78
C LYS A 158 11.56 -12.47 9.28
N ALA A 159 11.27 -11.19 9.03
CA ALA A 159 12.22 -10.23 8.47
C ALA A 159 12.92 -10.77 7.21
N SER A 160 14.26 -10.70 7.15
CA SER A 160 15.06 -11.16 6.01
C SER A 160 15.00 -12.66 5.73
N ALA A 161 14.41 -13.47 6.62
CA ALA A 161 14.17 -14.88 6.35
C ALA A 161 12.91 -15.13 5.50
N SER A 162 12.06 -14.11 5.30
CA SER A 162 10.90 -14.21 4.41
C SER A 162 11.35 -14.16 2.94
N PRO A 163 10.83 -15.04 2.06
CA PRO A 163 11.07 -14.93 0.63
C PRO A 163 10.41 -13.68 0.01
N TRP A 164 9.45 -13.05 0.71
CA TRP A 164 8.82 -11.78 0.33
C TRP A 164 9.48 -10.56 0.96
N TRP A 165 10.62 -10.73 1.64
CA TRP A 165 11.26 -9.62 2.36
C TRP A 165 11.53 -8.37 1.50
N PRO A 166 12.02 -8.46 0.24
CA PRO A 166 12.20 -7.27 -0.61
C PRO A 166 10.91 -6.47 -0.78
N TYR A 167 9.77 -7.15 -0.93
CA TYR A 167 8.45 -6.52 -0.97
C TYR A 167 8.05 -5.94 0.37
N ILE A 168 8.16 -6.71 1.46
CA ILE A 168 7.74 -6.29 2.80
C ILE A 168 8.57 -5.10 3.30
N ALA A 169 9.87 -5.10 3.05
CA ALA A 169 10.78 -3.99 3.40
C ALA A 169 10.48 -2.71 2.62
N ALA A 170 9.88 -2.84 1.43
CA ALA A 170 9.45 -1.73 0.60
C ALA A 170 8.02 -1.24 0.91
N LEU A 171 7.33 -1.85 1.88
CA LEU A 171 6.08 -1.29 2.40
C LEU A 171 6.35 -0.03 3.24
N PRO A 172 5.36 0.87 3.40
CA PRO A 172 5.43 1.96 4.36
C PRO A 172 5.68 1.45 5.79
N GLU A 173 6.32 2.27 6.63
CA GLU A 173 6.47 1.96 8.05
C GLU A 173 5.17 2.25 8.83
N ASP A 174 4.47 3.31 8.42
CA ASP A 174 3.18 3.71 8.97
C ASP A 174 2.01 3.23 8.10
N ILE A 175 0.85 3.06 8.71
CA ILE A 175 -0.39 2.68 8.02
C ILE A 175 -0.96 3.95 7.34
N PRO A 176 -1.04 4.01 6.01
CA PRO A 176 -1.49 5.22 5.33
C PRO A 176 -3.02 5.43 5.46
N CYS A 177 -3.79 4.51 6.02
CA CYS A 177 -5.24 4.60 6.07
C CYS A 177 -5.80 5.72 6.95
N GLY A 178 -6.93 6.31 6.56
CA GLY A 178 -7.64 7.33 7.33
C GLY A 178 -8.04 6.88 8.73
N TRP A 179 -8.36 5.59 8.90
CA TRP A 179 -8.68 5.00 10.21
C TRP A 179 -7.45 4.79 11.11
N ALA A 180 -6.24 4.89 10.57
CA ALA A 180 -5.00 4.80 11.32
C ALA A 180 -4.42 6.17 11.71
N LEU A 181 -4.92 7.26 11.11
CA LEU A 181 -4.48 8.62 11.42
C LEU A 181 -4.72 8.97 12.90
N SER A 182 -3.81 9.76 13.48
CA SER A 182 -4.07 10.38 14.78
C SER A 182 -5.29 11.32 14.70
N GLN A 183 -5.95 11.58 15.83
CA GLN A 183 -7.11 12.48 15.86
C GLN A 183 -6.81 13.86 15.27
N LYS A 184 -5.60 14.38 15.51
CA LYS A 184 -5.13 15.67 14.96
C LYS A 184 -4.97 15.61 13.44
N GLN A 185 -4.33 14.56 12.91
CA GLN A 185 -4.17 14.38 11.47
C GLN A 185 -5.52 14.17 10.78
N LEU A 186 -6.38 13.30 11.33
CA LEU A 186 -7.71 13.07 10.79
C LEU A 186 -8.54 14.37 10.75
N ALA A 187 -8.51 15.18 11.81
CA ALA A 187 -9.21 16.46 11.82
C ALA A 187 -8.69 17.42 10.75
N ALA A 188 -7.36 17.46 10.52
CA ALA A 188 -6.76 18.28 9.48
C ALA A 188 -7.16 17.81 8.06
N GLU A 189 -7.13 16.50 7.81
CA GLU A 189 -7.56 15.92 6.52
C GLU A 189 -9.04 16.19 6.25
N LEU A 190 -9.91 15.96 7.23
CA LEU A 190 -11.35 16.22 7.10
C LEU A 190 -11.63 17.71 6.86
N ALA A 191 -10.91 18.60 7.54
CA ALA A 191 -11.04 20.05 7.33
C ALA A 191 -10.61 20.46 5.91
N ALA A 192 -9.55 19.84 5.38
CA ALA A 192 -9.07 20.10 4.02
C ALA A 192 -10.06 19.65 2.93
N LEU A 193 -11.00 18.75 3.26
CA LEU A 193 -12.08 18.30 2.39
C LEU A 193 -13.35 19.15 2.48
N GLY A 194 -13.45 20.04 3.48
CA GLY A 194 -14.58 20.95 3.64
C GLY A 194 -15.93 20.22 3.81
N SER A 195 -16.95 20.69 3.09
CA SER A 195 -18.31 20.15 3.18
C SER A 195 -18.44 18.70 2.70
N MET A 196 -17.49 18.19 1.90
CA MET A 196 -17.49 16.81 1.43
C MET A 196 -17.42 15.80 2.59
N ALA A 197 -16.77 16.18 3.69
CA ALA A 197 -16.43 15.29 4.79
C ALA A 197 -17.21 15.57 6.09
N SER A 198 -18.32 16.33 6.02
CA SER A 198 -19.10 16.78 7.19
C SER A 198 -19.46 15.66 8.16
N ASP A 199 -19.74 14.46 7.64
CA ASP A 199 -20.25 13.32 8.41
C ASP A 199 -19.31 12.10 8.40
N TRP A 200 -18.05 12.29 7.97
CA TRP A 200 -17.11 11.18 7.82
C TRP A 200 -16.38 10.82 9.11
N ALA A 201 -16.18 11.77 10.02
CA ALA A 201 -15.43 11.52 11.26
C ALA A 201 -15.97 10.33 12.08
N PRO A 202 -17.30 10.19 12.30
CA PRO A 202 -17.86 9.02 12.97
C PRO A 202 -17.61 7.72 12.21
N GLN A 203 -17.66 7.75 10.88
CA GLN A 203 -17.47 6.57 10.02
C GLN A 203 -16.02 6.07 10.06
N VAL A 204 -15.06 7.00 10.00
CA VAL A 204 -13.62 6.69 10.14
C VAL A 204 -13.33 6.09 11.53
N ARG A 205 -13.93 6.63 12.60
CA ARG A 205 -13.79 6.06 13.96
C ARG A 205 -14.42 4.66 14.07
N ALA A 206 -15.57 4.44 13.45
CA ALA A 206 -16.21 3.13 13.44
C ALA A 206 -15.36 2.10 12.70
N ALA A 207 -14.75 2.48 11.56
CA ALA A 207 -13.81 1.65 10.82
C ALA A 207 -12.57 1.31 11.66
N ALA A 208 -11.95 2.30 12.31
CA ALA A 208 -10.81 2.08 13.20
C ALA A 208 -11.14 1.06 14.31
N ALA A 209 -12.27 1.24 14.99
CA ALA A 209 -12.71 0.35 16.05
C ALA A 209 -13.04 -1.07 15.54
N ALA A 210 -13.53 -1.21 14.30
CA ALA A 210 -13.76 -2.51 13.68
C ALA A 210 -12.44 -3.23 13.39
N VAL A 211 -11.46 -2.53 12.80
CA VAL A 211 -10.12 -3.07 12.55
C VAL A 211 -9.44 -3.49 13.86
N ASP A 212 -9.51 -2.66 14.91
CA ASP A 212 -8.93 -2.99 16.22
C ASP A 212 -9.57 -4.26 16.83
N ARG A 213 -10.89 -4.40 16.74
CA ARG A 213 -11.58 -5.62 17.21
C ARG A 213 -11.17 -6.85 16.40
N GLN A 214 -11.09 -6.73 15.07
CA GLN A 214 -10.68 -7.82 14.20
C GLN A 214 -9.24 -8.24 14.48
N ALA A 215 -8.31 -7.30 14.62
CA ALA A 215 -6.92 -7.56 14.96
C ALA A 215 -6.78 -8.22 16.34
N ALA A 216 -7.48 -7.70 17.35
CA ALA A 216 -7.47 -8.28 18.70
C ALA A 216 -8.01 -9.72 18.71
N SER A 217 -9.13 -9.97 18.00
CA SER A 217 -9.71 -11.32 17.88
C SER A 217 -8.76 -12.29 17.16
N ALA A 218 -8.10 -11.82 16.10
CA ALA A 218 -7.17 -12.63 15.33
C ALA A 218 -5.93 -13.02 16.15
N VAL A 219 -5.37 -12.07 16.91
CA VAL A 219 -4.22 -12.34 17.79
C VAL A 219 -4.59 -13.22 18.96
N ALA A 220 -5.77 -13.04 19.56
CA ALA A 220 -6.26 -13.91 20.61
C ALA A 220 -6.39 -15.37 20.15
N THR A 221 -6.66 -15.58 18.84
CA THR A 221 -6.84 -16.90 18.27
C THR A 221 -5.54 -17.49 17.70
N TRP A 222 -4.70 -16.69 17.04
CA TRP A 222 -3.54 -17.20 16.26
C TRP A 222 -2.21 -16.51 16.56
N GLY A 223 -2.20 -15.51 17.45
CA GLY A 223 -1.04 -14.64 17.68
C GLY A 223 0.19 -15.41 18.16
N LYS A 224 0.01 -16.39 19.04
CA LYS A 224 1.12 -17.17 19.61
C LYS A 224 1.79 -18.06 18.56
N GLU A 225 1.00 -18.72 17.73
CA GLU A 225 1.47 -19.69 16.73
C GLU A 225 2.11 -18.99 15.54
N LEU A 226 1.58 -17.83 15.15
CA LEU A 226 2.11 -17.04 14.04
C LEU A 226 3.17 -16.03 14.48
N SER A 227 3.39 -15.87 15.79
CA SER A 227 4.26 -14.83 16.36
C SER A 227 3.89 -13.43 15.88
N VAL A 228 2.59 -13.13 15.80
CA VAL A 228 2.06 -11.84 15.33
C VAL A 228 1.38 -11.06 16.45
N SER A 229 1.57 -9.74 16.44
CA SER A 229 0.91 -8.81 17.35
C SER A 229 -0.34 -8.16 16.73
N ALA A 230 -1.13 -7.47 17.55
CA ALA A 230 -2.31 -6.75 17.04
C ALA A 230 -1.91 -5.58 16.14
N ALA A 231 -0.75 -4.97 16.39
CA ALA A 231 -0.20 -3.93 15.54
C ALA A 231 0.18 -4.49 14.15
N ASP A 232 0.77 -5.69 14.10
CA ASP A 232 1.12 -6.33 12.82
C ASP A 232 -0.13 -6.65 12.01
N VAL A 233 -1.14 -7.28 12.63
CA VAL A 233 -2.39 -7.59 11.94
C VAL A 233 -3.08 -6.31 11.46
N ARG A 234 -3.18 -5.29 12.32
CA ARG A 234 -3.75 -3.99 11.97
C ARG A 234 -3.04 -3.35 10.78
N PHE A 235 -1.70 -3.38 10.74
CA PHE A 235 -0.93 -2.89 9.60
C PHE A 235 -1.36 -3.57 8.30
N THR A 236 -1.49 -4.89 8.34
CA THR A 236 -1.75 -5.68 7.13
C THR A 236 -3.20 -5.68 6.65
N THR A 237 -4.18 -5.35 7.50
CA THR A 237 -5.58 -5.17 7.10
C THR A 237 -5.77 -4.01 6.11
N SER A 238 -4.80 -3.09 6.00
CA SER A 238 -4.81 -1.99 5.02
C SER A 238 -4.35 -2.38 3.61
N ALA A 239 -3.66 -3.51 3.47
CA ALA A 239 -3.04 -3.92 2.21
C ALA A 239 -4.04 -4.69 1.34
N GLY A 240 -4.93 -3.96 0.66
CA GLY A 240 -5.93 -4.53 -0.25
C GLY A 240 -5.42 -4.85 -1.65
N GLU A 241 -5.91 -6.00 -2.17
CA GLU A 241 -5.89 -6.61 -3.52
C GLU A 241 -4.61 -6.62 -4.39
N ALA A 242 -4.28 -7.81 -4.90
CA ALA A 242 -3.16 -8.03 -5.82
C ALA A 242 -3.51 -7.54 -7.24
N CYS A 243 -2.63 -6.72 -7.83
CA CYS A 243 -2.70 -6.40 -9.26
C CYS A 243 -1.46 -6.93 -9.98
N ALA A 244 -1.71 -7.54 -11.14
CA ALA A 244 -0.69 -8.08 -12.04
C ALA A 244 -0.70 -7.30 -13.36
N ALA A 245 0.51 -6.91 -13.78
CA ALA A 245 0.87 -6.13 -14.96
C ALA A 245 0.40 -4.67 -14.97
N VAL A 246 1.36 -3.74 -15.07
CA VAL A 246 1.06 -2.31 -15.22
C VAL A 246 1.54 -1.79 -16.57
N HIS A 247 0.64 -1.05 -17.23
CA HIS A 247 0.87 -0.41 -18.51
C HIS A 247 0.66 1.09 -18.37
N SER A 248 1.48 1.90 -19.04
CA SER A 248 1.19 3.34 -19.20
C SER A 248 0.08 3.50 -20.25
N ARG A 249 -1.13 3.83 -19.79
CA ARG A 249 -2.26 4.13 -20.66
C ARG A 249 -2.96 5.42 -20.25
N SER A 250 -3.34 6.22 -21.23
CA SER A 250 -4.26 7.35 -21.07
C SER A 250 -5.45 7.17 -21.99
N LYS A 251 -6.65 7.17 -21.41
CA LYS A 251 -7.91 6.89 -22.14
C LYS A 251 -7.85 5.61 -22.99
N GLY A 252 -7.15 4.57 -22.47
CA GLY A 252 -7.01 3.27 -23.12
C GLY A 252 -5.87 3.16 -24.14
N ALA A 253 -5.26 4.27 -24.59
CA ALA A 253 -4.13 4.28 -25.52
C ALA A 253 -2.79 4.25 -24.79
N LEU A 254 -1.79 3.55 -25.34
CA LEU A 254 -0.42 3.56 -24.83
C LEU A 254 0.17 4.97 -24.96
N GLN A 255 0.83 5.45 -23.90
CA GLN A 255 1.43 6.78 -23.87
C GLN A 255 2.89 6.73 -23.41
N ALA A 256 3.74 7.54 -24.04
CA ALA A 256 5.08 7.81 -23.57
C ALA A 256 5.05 8.39 -22.15
N LEU A 257 5.97 7.95 -21.30
CA LEU A 257 6.19 8.52 -19.98
C LEU A 257 7.40 9.44 -20.07
N PRO A 258 7.22 10.77 -20.03
CA PRO A 258 8.34 11.69 -19.94
C PRO A 258 9.18 11.43 -18.69
N ARG A 259 10.46 11.82 -18.74
CA ARG A 259 11.32 11.85 -17.56
C ARG A 259 10.69 12.69 -16.44
N GLY A 260 10.77 12.19 -15.21
CA GLY A 260 10.19 12.80 -14.01
C GLY A 260 8.70 12.56 -13.85
N THR A 261 8.05 11.84 -14.76
CA THR A 261 6.62 11.53 -14.63
C THR A 261 6.42 10.44 -13.60
N GLU A 262 5.50 10.68 -12.67
CA GLU A 262 5.04 9.70 -11.72
C GLU A 262 4.17 8.64 -12.39
N PHE A 263 4.37 7.41 -11.95
CA PHE A 263 3.59 6.28 -12.38
C PHE A 263 2.50 5.98 -11.36
N CYS A 264 1.33 6.56 -11.57
CA CYS A 264 0.16 6.34 -10.73
C CYS A 264 -0.63 5.13 -11.22
N VAL A 265 -0.65 4.05 -10.44
CA VAL A 265 -1.62 2.97 -10.63
C VAL A 265 -2.93 3.46 -10.03
N SER A 266 -3.90 3.80 -10.87
CA SER A 266 -5.22 4.25 -10.40
C SER A 266 -6.01 3.05 -9.89
N TYR A 267 -5.83 2.72 -8.61
CA TYR A 267 -6.69 1.78 -7.87
C TYR A 267 -8.06 2.40 -7.51
N VAL A 268 -8.27 3.67 -7.88
CA VAL A 268 -9.38 4.52 -7.42
C VAL A 268 -10.49 4.70 -8.45
N ALA A 269 -10.38 4.08 -9.64
CA ALA A 269 -11.43 4.17 -10.65
C ALA A 269 -12.74 3.55 -10.12
N GLY A 270 -13.73 4.40 -9.83
CA GLY A 270 -15.05 4.00 -9.33
C GLY A 270 -15.17 3.90 -7.80
N THR A 271 -14.13 4.25 -7.04
CA THR A 271 -14.16 4.27 -5.57
C THR A 271 -14.76 5.59 -5.06
N SER A 272 -15.58 5.55 -4.00
CA SER A 272 -16.08 6.79 -3.38
C SER A 272 -14.96 7.55 -2.66
N PRO A 273 -14.99 8.90 -2.60
CA PRO A 273 -14.00 9.69 -1.85
C PRO A 273 -13.79 9.25 -0.39
N LEU A 274 -14.86 8.84 0.30
CA LEU A 274 -14.75 8.27 1.64
C LEU A 274 -13.93 6.98 1.65
N ASN A 275 -14.16 6.07 0.70
CA ASN A 275 -13.38 4.84 0.60
C ASN A 275 -11.93 5.14 0.22
N MET A 276 -11.66 6.19 -0.56
CA MET A 276 -10.28 6.64 -0.81
C MET A 276 -9.61 7.09 0.50
N LEU A 277 -10.29 7.91 1.31
CA LEU A 277 -9.77 8.33 2.61
C LEU A 277 -9.54 7.12 3.55
N LEU A 278 -10.49 6.18 3.59
CA LEU A 278 -10.37 4.99 4.45
C LEU A 278 -9.19 4.10 4.05
N ASN A 279 -8.92 3.92 2.76
CA ASN A 279 -7.86 3.02 2.29
C ASN A 279 -6.50 3.71 2.15
N PHE A 280 -6.47 4.96 1.69
CA PHE A 280 -5.22 5.68 1.36
C PHE A 280 -4.87 6.80 2.33
N GLY A 281 -5.79 7.20 3.21
CA GLY A 281 -5.62 8.32 4.14
C GLY A 281 -5.72 9.70 3.50
N PHE A 282 -5.95 9.77 2.20
CA PHE A 282 -6.19 11.01 1.49
C PHE A 282 -7.22 10.82 0.37
N VAL A 283 -7.78 11.94 -0.09
CA VAL A 283 -8.56 12.01 -1.34
C VAL A 283 -7.73 12.79 -2.36
N PRO A 284 -7.40 12.22 -3.54
CA PRO A 284 -6.70 12.94 -4.59
C PRO A 284 -7.44 14.22 -5.02
N HIS A 285 -6.71 15.26 -5.44
CA HIS A 285 -7.29 16.58 -5.73
C HIS A 285 -8.35 16.54 -6.84
N GLU A 286 -8.19 15.65 -7.81
CA GLU A 286 -9.12 15.38 -8.91
C GLU A 286 -10.49 14.86 -8.43
N HIS A 287 -10.56 14.26 -7.23
CA HIS A 287 -11.78 13.74 -6.62
C HIS A 287 -12.38 14.66 -5.55
N ARG A 288 -11.80 15.84 -5.33
CA ARG A 288 -12.30 16.83 -4.35
C ARG A 288 -13.34 17.80 -4.94
N ARG A 289 -13.74 17.64 -6.20
CA ARG A 289 -14.63 18.55 -6.92
C ARG A 289 -16.06 18.04 -7.01
#